data_AF-A0A9P4YJW9-F1
#
_entry.id   AF-A0A9P4YJW9-F1
#
_cell.length_a   1.000
_cell.length_b   1.000
_cell.length_c   1.000
_cell.angle_alpha   90.00
_cell.angle_beta   90.00
_cell.angle_gamma   90.00
#
_symmetry.space_group_name_H-M   'P 1'
#
loop_
_entity.id
_entity.type
_entity.pdbx_description
1 polymer ?
#
loop_
_entity_poly.entity_id
_entity_poly.type
_entity_poly.pdbx_seq_one_letter_code
_entity_poly.pdbx_strand_id
1 'polypeptide(L)'
;MAGIFKYISEWISGNFPSDEETHRESMRSAKEAKARGSASHIEHIIDIFEDEVCDRYPGRTDIITTIKKFRQALYDEHGGVSPYSMLSRSKHFTPEGKIAFDKVVERWSDRTKLSKEFAFLNGYTPSGERISVWSLYPIASMYDTEAHAADTALAMQQWHMDKYGTPLD
;
A
#
# COMPACT_ATOMS: atom_id res chain seq x y z
N MET A 1 -14.37 12.69 -48.15
CA MET A 1 -12.95 12.29 -47.97
C MET A 1 -12.43 12.39 -46.53
N ALA A 2 -12.99 13.22 -45.63
CA ALA A 2 -12.52 13.33 -44.24
C ALA A 2 -12.67 12.06 -43.37
N GLY A 3 -13.68 11.22 -43.64
CA GLY A 3 -13.94 10.01 -42.83
C GLY A 3 -12.95 8.86 -43.04
N ILE A 4 -12.46 8.69 -44.27
CA ILE A 4 -11.48 7.62 -44.60
C ILE A 4 -10.10 7.97 -44.02
N PHE A 5 -9.68 9.23 -44.12
CA PHE A 5 -8.43 9.69 -43.52
C PHE A 5 -8.45 9.55 -41.99
N LYS A 6 -9.55 9.92 -41.34
CA LYS A 6 -9.71 9.74 -39.89
C LYS A 6 -9.65 8.26 -39.49
N TYR A 7 -10.34 7.38 -40.23
CA TYR A 7 -10.32 5.94 -39.97
C TYR A 7 -8.93 5.33 -40.15
N ILE A 8 -8.21 5.70 -41.21
CA ILE A 8 -6.84 5.22 -41.45
C ILE A 8 -5.88 5.76 -40.38
N SER A 9 -6.02 7.03 -39.97
CA SER A 9 -5.22 7.60 -38.88
C SER A 9 -5.48 6.91 -37.54
N GLU A 10 -6.74 6.66 -37.18
CA GLU A 10 -7.10 5.93 -35.96
C GLU A 10 -6.61 4.47 -36.00
N TRP A 11 -6.68 3.82 -37.17
CA TRP A 11 -6.15 2.47 -37.38
C TRP A 11 -4.62 2.40 -37.30
N ILE A 12 -3.90 3.38 -37.87
CA ILE A 12 -2.44 3.46 -37.78
C ILE A 12 -2.01 3.76 -36.34
N SER A 13 -2.62 4.74 -35.67
CA SER A 13 -2.30 5.05 -34.27
C SER A 13 -2.63 3.90 -33.31
N GLY A 14 -3.68 3.11 -33.60
CA GLY A 14 -4.03 1.94 -32.79
C GLY A 14 -3.11 0.72 -33.01
N ASN A 15 -2.48 0.59 -34.19
CA ASN A 15 -1.61 -0.56 -34.52
C ASN A 15 -0.11 -0.24 -34.47
N PHE A 16 0.26 1.04 -34.51
CA PHE A 16 1.64 1.53 -34.48
C PHE A 16 1.74 2.72 -33.51
N PRO A 17 1.77 2.45 -32.19
CA PRO A 17 1.97 3.50 -31.19
C PRO A 17 3.31 4.19 -31.43
N SER A 18 3.38 5.49 -31.16
CA SER A 18 4.65 6.21 -31.25
C SER A 18 5.62 5.77 -30.14
N ASP A 19 6.91 6.02 -30.34
CA ASP A 19 7.93 5.77 -29.30
C ASP A 19 7.59 6.51 -27.98
N GLU A 20 7.03 7.71 -28.09
CA GLU A 20 6.61 8.51 -26.94
C GLU A 20 5.41 7.89 -26.21
N GLU A 21 4.43 7.37 -26.95
CA GLU A 21 3.27 6.68 -26.38
C GLU A 21 3.66 5.38 -25.70
N THR A 22 4.54 4.60 -26.35
CA THR A 22 5.13 3.38 -25.80
C THR A 22 5.92 3.68 -24.52
N HIS A 23 6.73 4.75 -24.53
CA HIS A 23 7.48 5.17 -23.35
C HIS A 23 6.55 5.59 -22.20
N ARG A 24 5.50 6.38 -22.47
CA ARG A 24 4.50 6.79 -21.48
C ARG A 24 3.79 5.57 -20.87
N GLU A 25 3.41 4.59 -21.68
CA GLU A 25 2.74 3.38 -21.20
C GLU A 25 3.67 2.46 -20.38
N SER A 26 4.94 2.37 -20.79
CA SER A 26 5.98 1.67 -20.02
C SER A 26 6.21 2.32 -18.65
N MET A 27 6.36 3.65 -18.61
CA MET A 27 6.53 4.40 -17.36
C MET A 27 5.32 4.25 -16.43
N ARG A 28 4.11 4.30 -16.99
CA ARG A 28 2.87 4.05 -16.23
C ARG A 28 2.87 2.64 -15.65
N SER A 29 3.18 1.64 -16.46
CA SER A 29 3.23 0.23 -16.04
C SER A 29 4.25 -0.01 -14.94
N ALA A 30 5.43 0.62 -15.02
CA ALA A 30 6.45 0.58 -13.98
C ALA A 30 5.95 1.21 -12.67
N LYS A 31 5.23 2.34 -12.74
CA LYS A 31 4.65 3.01 -11.59
C LYS A 31 3.57 2.16 -10.91
N GLU A 32 2.69 1.54 -11.69
CA GLU A 32 1.67 0.60 -11.21
C GLU A 32 2.31 -0.66 -10.56
N ALA A 33 3.36 -1.22 -11.17
CA ALA A 33 4.11 -2.33 -10.58
C ALA A 33 4.76 -1.95 -9.25
N LYS A 34 5.37 -0.75 -9.18
CA LYS A 34 5.96 -0.23 -7.94
C LYS A 34 4.90 -0.03 -6.86
N ALA A 35 3.74 0.52 -7.21
CA ALA A 35 2.61 0.70 -6.30
C ALA A 35 2.13 -0.65 -5.73
N ARG A 36 1.92 -1.66 -6.58
CA ARG A 36 1.55 -3.01 -6.15
C ARG A 36 2.59 -3.62 -5.21
N GLY A 37 3.87 -3.52 -5.56
CA GLY A 37 4.94 -4.05 -4.71
C GLY A 37 5.00 -3.38 -3.34
N SER A 38 4.81 -2.06 -3.30
CA SER A 38 4.78 -1.32 -2.03
C SER A 38 3.54 -1.61 -1.18
N ALA A 39 2.37 -1.74 -1.80
CA ALA A 39 1.14 -2.16 -1.12
C ALA A 39 1.27 -3.57 -0.52
N SER A 40 1.69 -4.54 -1.34
CA SER A 40 1.92 -5.92 -0.90
C SER A 40 2.92 -5.99 0.25
N HIS A 41 3.98 -5.19 0.19
CA HIS A 41 4.99 -5.15 1.25
C HIS A 41 4.41 -4.64 2.56
N ILE A 42 3.74 -3.48 2.57
CA ILE A 42 3.16 -2.92 3.80
C ILE A 42 2.09 -3.85 4.38
N GLU A 43 1.22 -4.42 3.54
CA GLU A 43 0.23 -5.40 3.99
C GLU A 43 0.89 -6.62 4.64
N HIS A 44 1.93 -7.18 4.00
CA HIS A 44 2.67 -8.32 4.55
C HIS A 44 3.33 -8.00 5.91
N ILE A 45 3.83 -6.78 6.10
CA ILE A 45 4.41 -6.36 7.37
C ILE A 45 3.36 -6.28 8.47
N ILE A 46 2.17 -5.76 8.16
CA ILE A 46 1.03 -5.73 9.10
C ILE A 46 0.60 -7.15 9.46
N ASP A 47 0.60 -8.07 8.50
CA ASP A 47 0.26 -9.47 8.75
C ASP A 47 1.28 -10.15 9.67
N ILE A 48 2.59 -9.97 9.42
CA ILE A 48 3.64 -10.49 10.33
C ILE A 48 3.46 -9.90 11.74
N PHE A 49 3.14 -8.61 11.86
CA PHE A 49 2.90 -8.01 13.17
C PHE A 49 1.71 -8.66 13.89
N GLU A 50 0.58 -8.83 13.20
CA GLU A 50 -0.60 -9.47 13.79
C GLU A 50 -0.28 -10.89 14.26
N ASP A 51 0.38 -11.68 13.41
CA ASP A 51 0.75 -13.06 13.71
C ASP A 51 1.67 -13.13 14.94
N GLU A 52 2.73 -12.31 14.99
CA GLU A 52 3.66 -12.28 16.12
C GLU A 52 2.98 -11.86 17.44
N VAL A 53 2.06 -10.89 17.40
CA VAL A 53 1.31 -10.49 18.60
C VAL A 53 0.37 -11.60 19.03
N CYS A 54 -0.33 -12.25 18.10
CA CYS A 54 -1.23 -13.35 18.40
C CYS A 54 -0.50 -14.54 19.03
N ASP A 55 0.71 -14.85 18.54
CA ASP A 55 1.52 -15.96 19.02
C ASP A 55 2.19 -15.67 20.36
N ARG A 56 2.80 -14.48 20.53
CA ARG A 56 3.57 -14.15 21.74
C ARG A 56 2.74 -13.53 22.86
N TYR A 57 1.70 -12.77 22.52
CA TYR A 57 0.90 -12.00 23.46
C TYR A 57 -0.62 -12.24 23.28
N PRO A 58 -1.09 -13.50 23.31
CA PRO A 58 -2.50 -13.82 22.99
C PRO A 58 -3.51 -13.14 23.93
N GLY A 59 -3.10 -12.76 25.15
CA GLY A 59 -3.93 -12.02 26.10
C GLY A 59 -4.10 -10.52 25.80
N ARG A 60 -3.28 -9.95 24.90
CA ARG A 60 -3.31 -8.53 24.53
C ARG A 60 -4.33 -8.26 23.43
N THR A 61 -5.60 -8.53 23.75
CA THR A 61 -6.73 -8.32 22.84
C THR A 61 -6.88 -6.87 22.41
N ASP A 62 -6.40 -5.92 23.23
CA ASP A 62 -6.37 -4.49 22.93
C ASP A 62 -5.44 -4.17 21.74
N ILE A 63 -4.25 -4.77 21.69
CA ILE A 63 -3.30 -4.64 20.57
C ILE A 63 -3.90 -5.28 19.31
N ILE A 64 -4.35 -6.54 19.41
CA ILE A 64 -4.92 -7.28 18.28
C ILE A 64 -6.13 -6.53 17.68
N THR A 65 -7.00 -5.99 18.53
CA THR A 65 -8.16 -5.20 18.09
C THR A 65 -7.71 -3.93 17.36
N THR A 66 -6.69 -3.25 17.89
CA THR A 66 -6.11 -2.06 17.26
C THR A 66 -5.56 -2.36 15.87
N ILE A 67 -4.82 -3.47 15.69
CA ILE A 67 -4.28 -3.89 14.39
C ILE A 67 -5.41 -4.11 13.38
N LYS A 68 -6.46 -4.85 13.78
CA LYS A 68 -7.61 -5.14 12.92
C LYS A 68 -8.35 -3.88 12.48
N LYS A 69 -8.60 -2.95 13.41
CA LYS A 69 -9.24 -1.66 13.11
C LYS A 69 -8.39 -0.79 12.21
N PHE A 70 -7.07 -0.73 12.47
CA PHE A 70 -6.13 0.01 11.63
C PHE A 70 -6.14 -0.53 10.19
N ARG A 71 -6.11 -1.86 10.02
CA ARG A 71 -6.21 -2.51 8.71
C ARG A 71 -7.53 -2.17 8.03
N GLN A 72 -8.65 -2.21 8.75
CA GLN A 72 -9.94 -1.84 8.19
C GLN A 72 -9.95 -0.38 7.73
N ALA A 73 -9.45 0.55 8.55
CA ALA A 73 -9.36 1.96 8.19
C ALA A 73 -8.51 2.18 6.93
N LEU A 74 -7.39 1.45 6.79
CA LEU A 74 -6.57 1.47 5.58
C LEU A 74 -7.34 0.98 4.35
N TYR A 75 -8.18 -0.04 4.51
CA TYR A 75 -8.95 -0.64 3.42
C TYR A 75 -10.15 0.23 3.02
N ASP A 76 -10.74 0.94 3.98
CA ASP A 76 -11.86 1.86 3.75
C ASP A 76 -11.46 3.02 2.82
N GLU A 77 -10.18 3.41 2.80
CA GLU A 77 -9.63 4.35 1.82
C GLU A 77 -9.79 3.88 0.36
N HIS A 78 -10.04 2.60 0.17
CA HIS A 78 -10.12 1.93 -1.13
C HIS A 78 -11.46 1.22 -1.33
N GLY A 79 -12.48 1.61 -0.56
CA GLY A 79 -13.82 1.02 -0.66
C GLY A 79 -13.91 -0.37 -0.01
N GLY A 80 -13.18 -0.57 1.09
CA GLY A 80 -13.21 -1.80 1.89
C GLY A 80 -12.39 -2.95 1.32
N VAL A 81 -11.47 -2.67 0.38
CA VAL A 81 -10.54 -3.68 -0.15
C VAL A 81 -9.10 -3.31 0.14
N SER A 82 -8.23 -4.31 0.21
CA SER A 82 -6.82 -4.04 0.45
C SER A 82 -6.20 -3.20 -0.68
N PRO A 83 -5.25 -2.30 -0.38
CA PRO A 83 -4.52 -1.53 -1.38
C PRO A 83 -3.95 -2.39 -2.52
N TYR A 84 -3.34 -3.54 -2.20
CA TYR A 84 -2.82 -4.49 -3.18
C TYR A 84 -3.92 -5.04 -4.08
N SER A 85 -5.06 -5.41 -3.49
CA SER A 85 -6.22 -5.93 -4.21
C SER A 85 -6.79 -4.86 -5.15
N MET A 86 -6.94 -3.62 -4.68
CA MET A 86 -7.38 -2.47 -5.49
C MET A 86 -6.44 -2.23 -6.67
N LEU A 87 -5.13 -2.25 -6.44
CA LEU A 87 -4.11 -2.05 -7.47
C LEU A 87 -3.96 -3.22 -8.45
N SER A 88 -4.50 -4.39 -8.12
CA SER A 88 -4.49 -5.59 -8.97
C SER A 88 -5.78 -5.76 -9.79
N ARG A 89 -6.77 -4.87 -9.64
CA ARG A 89 -8.02 -4.92 -10.41
C ARG A 89 -7.79 -4.71 -11.90
N SER A 90 -8.62 -5.35 -12.72
CA SER A 90 -8.63 -5.14 -14.17
C SER A 90 -9.07 -3.72 -14.51
N LYS A 91 -8.46 -3.13 -15.56
CA LYS A 91 -8.57 -1.70 -15.93
C LYS A 91 -9.91 -1.29 -16.56
N HIS A 92 -11.02 -1.89 -16.15
CA HIS A 92 -12.36 -1.51 -16.60
C HIS A 92 -12.95 -0.44 -15.68
N PHE A 93 -12.33 0.75 -15.69
CA PHE A 93 -12.77 1.87 -14.87
C PHE A 93 -13.67 2.82 -15.67
N THR A 94 -14.64 3.43 -15.00
CA THR A 94 -15.21 4.69 -15.49
C THR A 94 -14.13 5.78 -15.49
N PRO A 95 -14.30 6.91 -16.20
CA PRO A 95 -13.35 8.02 -16.16
C PRO A 95 -13.01 8.48 -14.73
N GLU A 96 -14.02 8.55 -13.85
CA GLU A 96 -13.85 8.89 -12.43
C GLU A 96 -13.07 7.82 -11.68
N GLY A 97 -13.39 6.55 -11.95
CA GLY A 97 -12.66 5.40 -11.41
C GLY A 97 -11.19 5.39 -11.81
N LYS A 98 -10.88 5.83 -13.04
CA LYS A 98 -9.50 5.96 -13.53
C LYS A 98 -8.74 7.05 -12.79
N ILE A 99 -9.36 8.21 -12.54
CA ILE A 99 -8.75 9.29 -11.75
C ILE A 99 -8.48 8.83 -10.31
N ALA A 100 -9.45 8.13 -9.69
CA ALA A 100 -9.26 7.58 -8.35
C ALA A 100 -8.13 6.54 -8.32
N PHE A 101 -8.10 5.63 -9.30
CA PHE A 101 -7.04 4.63 -9.44
C PHE A 101 -5.66 5.28 -9.62
N ASP A 102 -5.53 6.29 -10.49
CA ASP A 102 -4.27 6.96 -10.75
C ASP A 102 -3.74 7.69 -9.50
N LYS A 103 -4.62 8.23 -8.65
CA LYS A 103 -4.25 8.77 -7.32
C LYS A 103 -3.73 7.70 -6.36
N VAL A 104 -4.38 6.53 -6.34
CA VAL A 104 -3.92 5.38 -5.53
C VAL A 104 -2.53 4.94 -6.02
N VAL A 105 -2.34 4.76 -7.33
CA VAL A 105 -1.03 4.44 -7.92
C VAL A 105 0.01 5.50 -7.56
N GLU A 106 -0.33 6.78 -7.63
CA GLU A 106 0.59 7.86 -7.27
C GLU A 106 1.08 7.74 -5.83
N ARG A 107 0.17 7.66 -4.86
CA ARG A 107 0.52 7.51 -3.44
C ARG A 107 1.35 6.24 -3.21
N TRP A 108 0.86 5.10 -3.68
CA TRP A 108 1.49 3.81 -3.37
C TRP A 108 2.82 3.59 -4.11
N SER A 109 3.08 4.33 -5.19
CA SER A 109 4.39 4.32 -5.88
C SER A 109 5.45 5.20 -5.21
N ASP A 110 5.05 6.12 -4.32
CA ASP A 110 5.96 7.02 -3.61
C ASP A 110 6.47 6.36 -2.32
N ARG A 111 7.47 5.48 -2.49
CA ARG A 111 8.14 4.80 -1.38
C ARG A 111 8.66 5.77 -0.32
N THR A 112 9.13 6.96 -0.69
CA THR A 112 9.68 7.91 0.27
C THR A 112 8.60 8.43 1.22
N LYS A 113 7.41 8.73 0.70
CA LYS A 113 6.25 9.10 1.53
C LYS A 113 5.79 7.92 2.37
N LEU A 114 5.65 6.74 1.77
CA LEU A 114 5.23 5.54 2.49
C LEU A 114 6.19 5.17 3.63
N SER A 115 7.52 5.29 3.43
CA SER A 115 8.52 5.08 4.50
C SER A 115 8.30 5.97 5.71
N LYS A 116 7.80 7.19 5.50
CA LYS A 116 7.52 8.14 6.58
C LYS A 116 6.16 7.86 7.21
N GLU A 117 5.15 7.63 6.38
CA GLU A 117 3.77 7.34 6.80
C GLU A 117 3.71 6.08 7.67
N PHE A 118 4.42 5.02 7.28
CA PHE A 118 4.42 3.71 7.97
C PHE A 118 5.71 3.47 8.77
N ALA A 119 6.40 4.52 9.20
CA ALA A 119 7.64 4.42 9.96
C ALA A 119 7.50 3.74 11.33
N PHE A 120 6.28 3.48 11.80
CA PHE A 120 6.03 2.75 13.05
C PHE A 120 5.96 1.23 12.86
N LEU A 121 5.86 0.74 11.62
CA LEU A 121 5.89 -0.69 11.28
C LEU A 121 7.33 -1.24 11.18
N ASN A 122 8.29 -0.62 11.87
CA ASN A 122 9.66 -1.12 11.88
C ASN A 122 9.77 -2.33 12.79
N GLY A 123 10.64 -3.26 12.42
CA GLY A 123 10.97 -4.41 13.26
C GLY A 123 12.22 -4.19 14.09
N TYR A 124 12.64 -5.23 14.80
CA TYR A 124 13.90 -5.26 15.55
C TYR A 124 14.70 -6.52 15.21
N THR A 125 16.04 -6.41 15.24
CA THR A 125 16.92 -7.59 15.19
C THR A 125 16.81 -8.36 16.52
N PRO A 126 17.29 -9.61 16.59
CA PRO A 126 17.43 -10.31 17.87
C PRO A 126 18.34 -9.58 18.89
N SER A 127 19.19 -8.65 18.44
CA SER A 127 20.01 -7.79 19.28
C SER A 127 19.31 -6.48 19.71
N GLY A 128 18.04 -6.28 19.33
CA GLY A 128 17.24 -5.10 19.68
C GLY A 128 17.48 -3.88 18.76
N GLU A 129 18.17 -4.05 17.63
CA GLU A 129 18.42 -2.95 16.70
C GLU A 129 17.21 -2.74 15.80
N ARG A 130 16.79 -1.48 15.63
CA ARG A 130 15.64 -1.12 14.78
C ARG A 130 15.95 -1.44 13.31
N ILE A 131 15.07 -2.21 12.68
CA ILE A 131 15.11 -2.58 11.27
C ILE A 131 14.03 -1.78 10.53
N SER A 132 14.44 -1.08 9.47
CA SER A 132 13.52 -0.38 8.57
C SER A 132 12.46 -1.33 8.00
N VAL A 133 11.22 -0.84 7.88
CA VAL A 133 10.11 -1.55 7.23
C VAL A 133 10.51 -2.03 5.83
N TRP A 134 11.39 -1.33 5.12
CA TRP A 134 11.85 -1.69 3.77
C TRP A 134 13.11 -2.57 3.72
N SER A 135 13.53 -3.14 4.85
CA SER A 135 14.68 -4.04 4.89
C SER A 135 14.44 -5.30 4.06
N LEU A 136 15.50 -5.81 3.42
CA LEU A 136 15.48 -7.05 2.63
C LEU A 136 15.56 -8.32 3.50
N TYR A 137 15.85 -8.17 4.79
CA TYR A 137 15.99 -9.31 5.70
C TYR A 137 14.62 -9.72 6.26
N PRO A 138 14.28 -11.03 6.27
CA PRO A 138 13.03 -11.50 6.81
C PRO A 138 12.95 -11.12 8.30
N ILE A 139 11.95 -10.33 8.61
CA ILE A 139 11.81 -9.60 9.87
C ILE A 139 11.10 -10.51 10.89
N ALA A 140 11.69 -11.67 11.15
CA ALA A 140 11.08 -12.76 11.94
C ALA A 140 10.91 -12.46 13.45
N SER A 141 11.18 -11.22 13.88
CA SER A 141 11.10 -10.80 15.29
C SER A 141 10.79 -9.30 15.38
N MET A 142 9.74 -8.83 14.69
CA MET A 142 9.40 -7.41 14.68
C MET A 142 9.11 -6.82 16.07
N TYR A 143 8.81 -7.65 17.07
CA TYR A 143 8.45 -7.21 18.42
C TYR A 143 9.09 -8.15 19.43
N ASP A 144 10.33 -7.86 19.81
CA ASP A 144 11.06 -8.67 20.79
C ASP A 144 10.41 -8.64 22.19
N THR A 145 9.65 -7.57 22.48
CA THR A 145 8.97 -7.31 23.75
C THR A 145 7.53 -6.83 23.55
N GLU A 146 6.71 -7.05 24.57
CA GLU A 146 5.32 -6.60 24.64
C GLU A 146 5.22 -5.06 24.58
N ALA A 147 6.21 -4.36 25.13
CA ALA A 147 6.29 -2.91 25.09
C ALA A 147 6.41 -2.39 23.65
N HIS A 148 7.28 -2.99 22.84
CA HIS A 148 7.40 -2.62 21.42
C HIS A 148 6.11 -2.89 20.65
N ALA A 149 5.43 -4.02 20.92
CA ALA A 149 4.12 -4.28 20.31
C ALA A 149 3.07 -3.24 20.71
N ALA A 150 3.03 -2.83 21.97
CA ALA A 150 2.13 -1.80 22.46
C ALA A 150 2.43 -0.42 21.84
N ASP A 151 3.71 -0.04 21.73
CA ASP A 151 4.13 1.23 21.13
C ASP A 151 3.73 1.30 19.64
N THR A 152 3.91 0.21 18.89
CA THR A 152 3.46 0.16 17.49
C THR A 152 1.94 0.25 17.38
N ALA A 153 1.18 -0.39 18.28
CA ALA A 153 -0.28 -0.28 18.30
C ALA A 153 -0.74 1.16 18.61
N LEU A 154 -0.11 1.82 19.57
CA LEU A 154 -0.35 3.23 19.87
C LEU A 154 -0.05 4.12 18.65
N ALA A 155 1.04 3.84 17.93
CA ALA A 155 1.38 4.57 16.72
C ALA A 155 0.37 4.33 15.57
N MET A 156 -0.24 3.15 15.46
CA MET A 156 -1.35 2.90 14.53
C MET A 156 -2.58 3.75 14.86
N GLN A 157 -2.91 3.87 16.15
CA GLN A 157 -3.99 4.75 16.60
C GLN A 157 -3.67 6.21 16.29
N GLN A 158 -2.44 6.65 16.58
CA GLN A 158 -2.00 8.01 16.29
C GLN A 158 -2.02 8.32 14.79
N TRP A 159 -1.59 7.38 13.94
CA TRP A 159 -1.69 7.53 12.49
C TRP A 159 -3.14 7.78 12.04
N HIS A 160 -4.09 7.03 12.60
CA HIS A 160 -5.51 7.21 12.27
C HIS A 160 -6.01 8.59 12.74
N MET A 161 -5.68 8.98 13.96
CA MET A 161 -6.03 10.28 14.52
C MET A 161 -5.46 11.44 13.69
N ASP A 162 -4.17 11.38 13.33
CA ASP A 162 -3.50 12.41 12.51
C ASP A 162 -4.12 12.53 11.13
N LYS A 163 -4.64 11.41 10.60
CA LYS A 163 -5.17 11.34 9.23
C LYS A 163 -6.64 11.73 9.12
N TYR A 164 -7.47 11.29 10.05
CA TYR A 164 -8.93 11.46 9.99
C TYR A 164 -9.49 12.40 11.05
N GLY A 165 -8.69 12.79 12.05
CA GLY A 165 -9.10 13.67 13.14
C GLY A 165 -10.03 13.02 14.16
N THR A 166 -10.20 11.70 14.11
CA THR A 166 -11.05 10.92 15.01
C THR A 166 -10.29 9.75 15.61
N PRO A 167 -10.68 9.24 16.79
CA PRO A 167 -10.11 8.03 17.36
C PRO A 167 -10.35 6.81 16.45
N LEU A 168 -9.50 5.80 16.60
CA LEU A 168 -9.66 4.51 15.93
C LEU A 168 -10.72 3.67 16.67
N ASP A 169 -11.98 3.88 16.31
CA ASP A 169 -13.17 3.30 16.95
C ASP A 169 -13.38 1.80 16.70
#